data_AF-A0A1V6YPH4-F1
#
_entry.id   AF-A0A1V6YPH4-F1
#
_cell.length_a   1.000
_cell.length_b   1.000
_cell.length_c   1.000
_cell.angle_alpha   90.00
_cell.angle_beta   90.00
_cell.angle_gamma   90.00
#
_symmetry.space_group_name_H-M   'P 1'
#
loop_
_entity.id
_entity.type
_entity.pdbx_description
1 polymer ?
#
loop_
_entity_poly.entity_id
_entity_poly.type
_entity_poly.pdbx_seq_one_letter_code
_entity_poly.pdbx_strand_id
1 'polypeptide(L)'
;MLTPSVREAMFQRYENDLRQLLAALPSRFHPVIQQYIDSLPAVFSLPMVLVHKDFGVNNFMVDADDNHHLVGVIDWAEAEIGPFGTNLHPLQQFMSKYGLRVGWVHHANYETLDRIFWNALSTSAGLDPESIQTIKEARIVGLLRSHGFTSRLANNPEPEPIRDNKSEAYKMLGLDGLLISPATKLVD
;
A
#
# COMPACT_ATOMS: atom_id res chain seq x y z
N MET A 1 -23.73 -2.35 -4.47
CA MET A 1 -22.85 -1.69 -5.47
C MET A 1 -22.71 -0.22 -5.09
N LEU A 2 -21.49 0.33 -5.13
CA LEU A 2 -21.28 1.78 -4.97
C LEU A 2 -21.94 2.54 -6.12
N THR A 3 -22.55 3.69 -5.84
CA THR A 3 -23.08 4.55 -6.90
C THR A 3 -21.92 5.17 -7.69
N PRO A 4 -22.10 5.45 -9.01
CA PRO A 4 -21.07 6.10 -9.82
C PRO A 4 -20.53 7.40 -9.20
N SER A 5 -21.41 8.21 -8.60
CA SER A 5 -21.03 9.44 -7.88
C SER A 5 -20.09 9.22 -6.71
N VAL A 6 -20.24 8.11 -5.98
CA VAL A 6 -19.36 7.81 -4.83
C VAL A 6 -18.00 7.32 -5.31
N ARG A 7 -17.95 6.53 -6.39
CA ARG A 7 -16.68 6.12 -7.01
C ARG A 7 -15.92 7.34 -7.55
N GLU A 8 -16.61 8.23 -8.26
CA GLU A 8 -16.01 9.46 -8.80
C GLU A 8 -15.45 10.35 -7.68
N ALA A 9 -16.25 10.60 -6.63
CA ALA A 9 -15.77 11.37 -5.48
C ALA A 9 -14.54 10.73 -4.81
N MET A 10 -14.44 9.40 -4.82
CA MET A 10 -13.27 8.68 -4.31
C MET A 10 -12.05 8.81 -5.23
N PHE A 11 -12.25 8.72 -6.56
CA PHE A 11 -11.21 8.97 -7.55
C PHE A 11 -10.58 10.36 -7.32
N GLN A 12 -11.42 11.39 -7.24
CA GLN A 12 -10.98 12.77 -7.00
C GLN A 12 -10.20 12.91 -5.67
N ARG A 13 -10.61 12.20 -4.61
CA ARG A 13 -9.85 12.19 -3.34
C ARG A 13 -8.47 11.55 -3.50
N TYR A 14 -8.37 10.42 -4.19
CA TYR A 14 -7.09 9.74 -4.42
C TYR A 14 -6.16 10.60 -5.28
N GLU A 15 -6.68 11.18 -6.35
CA GLU A 15 -5.93 12.09 -7.20
C GLU A 15 -5.43 13.31 -6.41
N ASN A 16 -6.31 13.93 -5.62
CA ASN A 16 -5.94 15.08 -4.78
C ASN A 16 -4.89 14.70 -3.72
N ASP A 17 -5.00 13.54 -3.08
CA ASP A 17 -4.00 13.03 -2.14
C ASP A 17 -2.63 12.93 -2.85
N LEU A 18 -2.55 12.28 -4.01
CA LEU A 18 -1.29 12.08 -4.73
C LEU A 18 -0.72 13.41 -5.26
N ARG A 19 -1.56 14.35 -5.71
CA ARG A 19 -1.10 15.69 -6.13
C ARG A 19 -0.55 16.52 -4.96
N GLN A 20 -1.13 16.39 -3.76
CA GLN A 20 -0.57 17.00 -2.56
C GLN A 20 0.82 16.42 -2.23
N LEU A 21 0.99 15.10 -2.35
CA LEU A 21 2.30 14.47 -2.17
C LEU A 21 3.30 14.94 -3.23
N LEU A 22 2.88 15.06 -4.49
CA LEU A 22 3.72 15.58 -5.57
C LEU A 22 4.23 17.00 -5.25
N ALA A 23 3.37 17.85 -4.70
CA ALA A 23 3.74 19.22 -4.33
C ALA A 23 4.63 19.30 -3.08
N ALA A 24 4.41 18.42 -2.10
CA ALA A 24 5.05 18.50 -0.78
C ALA A 24 6.35 17.69 -0.66
N LEU A 25 6.43 16.53 -1.31
CA LEU A 25 7.56 15.61 -1.18
C LEU A 25 8.76 16.07 -2.02
N PRO A 26 9.99 15.69 -1.62
CA PRO A 26 11.21 16.01 -2.37
C PRO A 26 11.16 15.54 -3.82
N SER A 27 11.86 16.26 -4.71
CA SER A 27 11.82 16.03 -6.17
C SER A 27 12.21 14.61 -6.62
N ARG A 28 12.98 13.88 -5.79
CA ARG A 28 13.31 12.46 -6.04
C ARG A 28 12.06 11.56 -6.12
N PHE A 29 10.96 11.92 -5.48
CA PHE A 29 9.70 11.18 -5.55
C PHE A 29 8.78 11.63 -6.68
N HIS A 30 9.05 12.77 -7.34
CA HIS A 30 8.11 13.33 -8.33
C HIS A 30 7.84 12.39 -9.51
N PRO A 31 8.85 11.73 -10.12
CA PRO A 31 8.61 10.81 -11.23
C PRO A 31 7.69 9.64 -10.84
N VAL A 32 7.95 9.04 -9.67
CA VAL A 32 7.17 7.89 -9.19
C VAL A 32 5.76 8.29 -8.77
N ILE A 33 5.58 9.45 -8.13
CA ILE A 33 4.23 9.94 -7.79
C ILE A 33 3.43 10.26 -9.05
N GLN A 34 4.07 10.90 -10.05
CA GLN A 34 3.40 11.21 -11.31
C GLN A 34 2.95 9.93 -12.05
N GLN A 35 3.82 8.92 -12.09
CA GLN A 35 3.48 7.61 -12.65
C GLN A 35 2.19 7.03 -12.02
N TYR A 36 2.05 7.10 -10.70
CA TYR A 36 0.87 6.55 -10.02
C TYR A 36 -0.34 7.50 -9.99
N ILE A 37 -0.20 8.77 -10.33
CA ILE A 37 -1.33 9.63 -10.70
C ILE A 37 -1.88 9.15 -12.05
N ASP A 38 -1.00 8.89 -13.02
CA ASP A 38 -1.37 8.49 -14.37
C ASP A 38 -2.01 7.09 -14.41
N SER A 39 -1.69 6.21 -13.44
CA SER A 39 -2.31 4.89 -13.32
C SER A 39 -3.67 4.86 -12.62
N LEU A 40 -4.10 5.97 -11.99
CA LEU A 40 -5.37 6.01 -11.24
C LEU A 40 -6.60 5.55 -12.05
N PRO A 41 -6.76 5.87 -13.34
CA PRO A 41 -7.90 5.37 -14.13
C PRO A 41 -7.94 3.83 -14.21
N ALA A 42 -6.78 3.19 -14.39
CA ALA A 42 -6.68 1.72 -14.41
C ALA A 42 -6.95 1.14 -13.02
N VAL A 43 -6.35 1.72 -11.97
CA VAL A 43 -6.59 1.33 -10.57
C VAL A 43 -8.07 1.43 -10.22
N PHE A 44 -8.74 2.51 -10.61
CA PHE A 44 -10.18 2.69 -10.38
C PHE A 44 -11.06 1.89 -11.33
N SER A 45 -10.50 1.17 -12.29
CA SER A 45 -11.23 0.18 -13.09
C SER A 45 -11.27 -1.20 -12.40
N LEU A 46 -10.42 -1.44 -11.40
CA LEU A 46 -10.45 -2.65 -10.58
C LEU A 46 -11.78 -2.81 -9.81
N PRO A 47 -12.09 -4.04 -9.35
CA PRO A 47 -13.22 -4.27 -8.46
C PRO A 47 -13.14 -3.42 -7.19
N MET A 48 -14.29 -2.84 -6.80
CA MET A 48 -14.41 -2.14 -5.52
C MET A 48 -14.78 -3.15 -4.44
N VAL A 49 -13.91 -3.29 -3.45
CA VAL A 49 -14.02 -4.29 -2.38
C VAL A 49 -13.96 -3.63 -1.01
N LEU A 50 -14.33 -4.38 0.03
CA LEU A 50 -14.03 -3.97 1.40
C LEU A 50 -12.52 -4.11 1.64
N VAL A 51 -11.86 -2.99 1.92
CA VAL A 51 -10.44 -2.91 2.27
C VAL A 51 -10.29 -2.62 3.77
N HIS A 52 -9.31 -3.25 4.42
CA HIS A 52 -9.15 -3.22 5.89
C HIS A 52 -8.67 -1.87 6.46
N LYS A 53 -7.90 -1.10 5.68
CA LYS A 53 -7.27 0.21 6.01
C LYS A 53 -6.20 0.21 7.10
N ASP A 54 -6.32 -0.64 8.11
CA ASP A 54 -5.24 -0.92 9.06
C ASP A 54 -4.66 -2.33 8.83
N PHE A 55 -4.34 -2.64 7.58
CA PHE A 55 -3.82 -3.97 7.25
C PHE A 55 -2.36 -4.08 7.72
N GLY A 56 -1.99 -5.13 8.46
CA GLY A 56 -0.62 -5.27 8.98
C GLY A 56 -0.43 -6.53 9.80
N VAL A 57 0.84 -6.89 10.08
CA VAL A 57 1.20 -8.16 10.73
C VAL A 57 0.51 -8.41 12.08
N ASN A 58 0.16 -7.33 12.80
CA ASN A 58 -0.48 -7.41 14.12
C ASN A 58 -1.98 -7.78 14.06
N ASN A 59 -2.59 -7.70 12.87
CA ASN A 59 -4.01 -7.93 12.67
C ASN A 59 -4.30 -9.33 12.08
N PHE A 60 -3.28 -10.20 12.02
CA PHE A 60 -3.40 -11.59 11.58
C PHE A 60 -3.35 -12.54 12.78
N MET A 61 -4.35 -13.41 12.87
CA MET A 61 -4.36 -14.51 13.82
C MET A 61 -3.87 -15.77 13.12
N VAL A 62 -2.86 -16.41 13.70
CA VAL A 62 -2.29 -17.65 13.21
C VAL A 62 -2.50 -18.72 14.28
N ASP A 63 -2.87 -19.92 13.85
CA ASP A 63 -2.98 -21.07 14.74
C ASP A 63 -1.61 -21.40 15.36
N ALA A 64 -1.60 -21.70 16.66
CA ALA A 64 -0.38 -22.05 17.40
C ALA A 64 0.13 -23.46 17.07
N ASP A 65 -0.71 -24.29 16.43
CA ASP A 65 -0.35 -25.62 15.96
C ASP A 65 0.71 -25.59 14.86
N ASP A 66 1.35 -26.74 14.61
CA ASP A 66 2.54 -26.88 13.75
C ASP A 66 2.38 -26.39 12.30
N ASN A 67 1.14 -26.25 11.81
CA ASN A 67 0.86 -25.84 10.43
C ASN A 67 0.72 -24.33 10.23
N HIS A 68 0.66 -23.54 11.32
CA HIS A 68 0.62 -22.08 11.30
C HIS A 68 -0.41 -21.50 10.31
N HIS A 69 -1.63 -22.04 10.33
CA HIS A 69 -2.68 -21.60 9.43
C HIS A 69 -3.20 -20.20 9.82
N LEU A 70 -3.46 -19.37 8.83
CA LEU A 70 -4.20 -18.12 9.03
C LEU A 70 -5.65 -18.45 9.43
N VAL A 71 -6.04 -18.08 10.64
CA VAL A 71 -7.37 -18.37 11.19
C VAL A 71 -8.29 -17.14 11.23
N GLY A 72 -7.73 -15.94 11.10
CA GLY A 72 -8.55 -14.73 11.07
C GLY A 72 -7.76 -13.46 10.80
N VAL A 73 -8.49 -12.44 10.33
CA VAL A 73 -8.05 -11.05 10.27
C VAL A 73 -8.97 -10.27 11.20
N ILE A 74 -8.40 -9.48 12.11
CA ILE A 74 -9.12 -8.73 13.15
C ILE A 74 -8.95 -7.22 12.97
N ASP A 75 -9.71 -6.44 13.74
CA ASP A 75 -9.64 -4.97 13.77
C ASP A 75 -10.15 -4.26 12.50
N TRP A 76 -11.35 -4.65 12.06
CA TRP A 76 -12.03 -4.08 10.88
C TRP A 76 -12.66 -2.71 11.10
N ALA A 77 -12.35 -2.01 12.20
CA ALA A 77 -13.02 -0.75 12.58
C ALA A 77 -12.82 0.36 11.53
N GLU A 78 -11.68 0.36 10.85
CA GLU A 78 -11.30 1.36 9.84
C GLU A 78 -11.68 0.94 8.40
N ALA A 79 -12.36 -0.20 8.23
CA ALA A 79 -12.61 -0.75 6.90
C ALA A 79 -13.46 0.18 6.01
N GLU A 80 -13.04 0.36 4.76
CA GLU A 80 -13.76 1.16 3.77
C GLU A 80 -13.93 0.40 2.46
N ILE A 81 -14.82 0.86 1.58
CA ILE A 81 -14.81 0.35 0.21
C ILE A 81 -13.70 1.08 -0.57
N GLY A 82 -12.89 0.35 -1.32
CA GLY A 82 -11.82 0.91 -2.15
C GLY A 82 -11.46 -0.01 -3.32
N PRO A 83 -10.63 0.46 -4.27
CA PRO A 83 -10.12 -0.39 -5.34
C PRO A 83 -9.29 -1.53 -4.77
N PHE A 84 -9.50 -2.74 -5.28
CA PHE A 84 -8.71 -3.92 -4.89
C PHE A 84 -7.21 -3.64 -5.09
N GLY A 85 -6.38 -4.12 -4.15
CA GLY A 85 -4.93 -3.88 -4.18
C GLY A 85 -4.45 -2.72 -3.32
N THR A 86 -5.29 -1.70 -3.07
CA THR A 86 -4.89 -0.50 -2.31
C THR A 86 -4.54 -0.75 -0.84
N ASN A 87 -4.89 -1.91 -0.29
CA ASN A 87 -4.50 -2.35 1.06
C ASN A 87 -3.36 -3.37 1.08
N LEU A 88 -2.70 -3.65 -0.06
CA LEU A 88 -1.66 -4.69 -0.13
C LEU A 88 -0.25 -4.19 0.20
N HIS A 89 -0.04 -2.88 0.38
CA HIS A 89 1.29 -2.35 0.71
C HIS A 89 1.90 -2.90 2.02
N PRO A 90 1.12 -3.26 3.06
CA PRO A 90 1.66 -3.85 4.28
C PRO A 90 2.22 -5.26 4.11
N LEU A 91 2.00 -5.92 2.96
CA LEU A 91 2.63 -7.22 2.66
C LEU A 91 4.15 -7.18 2.79
N GLN A 92 4.75 -6.02 2.54
CA GLN A 92 6.18 -5.81 2.71
C GLN A 92 6.66 -6.14 4.13
N GLN A 93 5.82 -5.94 5.15
CA GLN A 93 6.15 -6.24 6.55
C GLN A 93 6.30 -7.75 6.81
N PHE A 94 5.73 -8.61 5.95
CA PHE A 94 5.88 -10.06 6.06
C PHE A 94 7.14 -10.57 5.36
N MET A 95 7.67 -9.81 4.41
CA MET A 95 8.79 -10.21 3.55
C MET A 95 10.09 -9.47 3.89
N SER A 96 10.01 -8.46 4.73
CA SER A 96 11.09 -7.55 5.07
C SER A 96 11.01 -7.07 6.51
N LYS A 97 12.15 -6.70 7.07
CA LYS A 97 12.25 -5.99 8.35
C LYS A 97 12.47 -4.50 8.11
N TYR A 98 11.92 -3.67 8.99
CA TYR A 98 12.17 -2.23 9.02
C TYR A 98 12.98 -1.86 10.27
N GLY A 99 14.10 -1.16 10.09
CA GLY A 99 14.94 -0.66 11.18
C GLY A 99 15.11 0.86 11.11
N LEU A 100 14.94 1.55 12.24
CA LEU A 100 14.96 3.02 12.32
C LEU A 100 16.22 3.71 11.77
N ARG A 101 17.35 2.99 11.64
CA ARG A 101 18.62 3.51 11.10
C ARG A 101 18.93 3.03 9.68
N VAL A 102 18.37 1.90 9.27
CA VAL A 102 18.74 1.20 8.03
C VAL A 102 17.61 1.14 7.01
N GLY A 103 16.38 1.50 7.42
CA GLY A 103 15.19 1.42 6.59
C GLY A 103 14.74 -0.03 6.39
N TRP A 104 14.22 -0.31 5.21
CA TRP A 104 13.78 -1.63 4.81
C TRP A 104 14.97 -2.54 4.50
N VAL A 105 14.88 -3.79 4.93
CA VAL A 105 15.82 -4.85 4.57
C VAL A 105 15.02 -6.11 4.28
N HIS A 106 15.16 -6.64 3.07
CA HIS A 106 14.52 -7.88 2.64
C HIS A 106 14.97 -9.07 3.50
N HIS A 107 14.06 -10.00 3.78
CA HIS A 107 14.44 -11.31 4.27
C HIS A 107 15.17 -12.10 3.17
N ALA A 108 15.98 -13.09 3.56
CA ALA A 108 16.75 -13.89 2.61
C ALA A 108 15.87 -14.61 1.57
N ASN A 109 14.61 -14.86 1.90
CA ASN A 109 13.61 -15.53 1.06
C ASN A 109 12.60 -14.56 0.41
N TYR A 110 12.87 -13.24 0.39
CA TYR A 110 11.95 -12.23 -0.14
C TYR A 110 11.37 -12.59 -1.52
N GLU A 111 12.22 -12.90 -2.50
CA GLU A 111 11.78 -13.23 -3.86
C GLU A 111 10.89 -14.47 -3.90
N THR A 112 11.12 -15.43 -3.00
CA THR A 112 10.29 -16.63 -2.89
C THR A 112 8.93 -16.29 -2.30
N LEU A 113 8.87 -15.46 -1.26
CA LEU A 113 7.63 -15.03 -0.63
C LEU A 113 6.77 -14.18 -1.57
N ASP A 114 7.36 -13.20 -2.25
CA ASP A 114 6.67 -12.34 -3.23
C ASP A 114 6.08 -13.18 -4.37
N ARG A 115 6.87 -14.09 -4.96
CA ARG A 115 6.41 -15.00 -6.01
C ARG A 115 5.28 -15.90 -5.54
N ILE A 116 5.38 -16.51 -4.35
CA ILE A 116 4.33 -17.38 -3.80
C ILE A 116 3.04 -16.59 -3.61
N PHE A 117 3.12 -15.39 -3.04
CA PHE A 117 1.96 -14.54 -2.81
C PHE A 117 1.25 -14.19 -4.12
N TRP A 118 1.97 -13.65 -5.11
CA TRP A 118 1.37 -13.23 -6.38
C TRP A 118 0.84 -14.41 -7.20
N ASN A 119 1.53 -15.56 -7.18
CA ASN A 119 1.04 -16.77 -7.85
C ASN A 119 -0.26 -17.29 -7.20
N ALA A 120 -0.31 -17.32 -5.87
CA ALA A 120 -1.50 -17.76 -5.15
C ALA A 120 -2.68 -16.81 -5.41
N LEU A 121 -2.45 -15.49 -5.39
CA LEU A 121 -3.48 -14.50 -5.68
C LEU A 121 -3.98 -14.61 -7.13
N SER A 122 -3.08 -14.67 -8.12
CA SER A 122 -3.45 -14.82 -9.53
C SER A 122 -4.26 -16.09 -9.77
N THR A 123 -3.81 -17.23 -9.22
CA THR A 123 -4.48 -18.52 -9.42
C THR A 123 -5.84 -18.58 -8.74
N SER A 124 -5.95 -18.12 -7.49
CA SER A 124 -7.19 -18.22 -6.71
C SER A 124 -8.28 -17.28 -7.21
N ALA A 125 -7.91 -16.10 -7.70
CA ALA A 125 -8.85 -15.10 -8.22
C ALA A 125 -9.01 -15.15 -9.75
N GLY A 126 -8.28 -16.02 -10.45
CA GLY A 126 -8.34 -16.16 -11.91
C GLY A 126 -7.91 -14.89 -12.66
N LEU A 127 -6.89 -14.20 -12.15
CA LEU A 127 -6.44 -12.90 -12.66
C LEU A 127 -5.43 -13.06 -13.79
N ASP A 128 -5.66 -12.34 -14.89
CA ASP A 128 -4.72 -12.22 -15.99
C ASP A 128 -3.51 -11.32 -15.61
N PRO A 129 -2.42 -11.35 -16.40
CA PRO A 129 -1.21 -10.57 -16.11
C PRO A 129 -1.42 -9.04 -16.04
N GLU A 130 -2.33 -8.48 -16.84
CA GLU A 130 -2.62 -7.03 -16.87
C GLU A 130 -3.37 -6.62 -15.59
N SER A 131 -4.33 -7.44 -15.16
CA SER A 131 -5.00 -7.29 -13.87
C SER A 131 -4.01 -7.33 -12.71
N ILE A 132 -3.07 -8.27 -12.72
CA ILE A 132 -2.01 -8.35 -11.68
C ILE A 132 -1.14 -7.09 -11.67
N GLN A 133 -0.74 -6.60 -12.85
CA GLN A 133 0.02 -5.36 -12.96
C GLN A 133 -0.73 -4.19 -12.32
N THR A 134 -2.01 -4.02 -12.69
CA THR A 134 -2.86 -2.94 -12.17
C THR A 134 -3.06 -3.06 -10.65
N ILE A 135 -3.14 -4.27 -10.10
CA ILE A 135 -3.24 -4.51 -8.64
C ILE A 135 -1.94 -4.12 -7.93
N LYS A 136 -0.78 -4.35 -8.54
CA LYS A 136 0.49 -3.89 -7.99
C LYS A 136 0.64 -2.37 -8.05
N GLU A 137 0.14 -1.71 -9.10
CA GLU A 137 0.06 -0.25 -9.13
C GLU A 137 -0.88 0.26 -8.02
N ALA A 138 -2.04 -0.38 -7.84
CA ALA A 138 -2.97 -0.06 -6.76
C ALA A 138 -2.31 -0.22 -5.37
N ARG A 139 -1.44 -1.22 -5.19
CA ARG A 139 -0.62 -1.39 -3.98
C ARG A 139 0.25 -0.15 -3.71
N ILE A 140 0.88 0.43 -4.72
CA ILE A 140 1.71 1.63 -4.55
C ILE A 140 0.87 2.88 -4.29
N VAL A 141 -0.26 3.03 -4.98
CA VAL A 141 -1.24 4.10 -4.67
C VAL A 141 -1.67 4.01 -3.20
N GLY A 142 -1.95 2.80 -2.71
CA GLY A 142 -2.22 2.53 -1.30
C GLY A 142 -1.09 2.96 -0.37
N LEU A 143 0.14 2.56 -0.70
CA LEU A 143 1.34 2.94 0.06
C LEU A 143 1.49 4.46 0.17
N LEU A 144 1.39 5.18 -0.95
CA LEU A 144 1.51 6.64 -0.98
C LEU A 144 0.46 7.30 -0.08
N ARG A 145 -0.80 6.86 -0.15
CA ARG A 145 -1.88 7.41 0.68
C ARG A 145 -1.73 7.09 2.17
N SER A 146 -1.18 5.93 2.50
CA SER A 146 -1.00 5.47 3.87
C SER A 146 0.26 6.06 4.53
N HIS A 147 1.40 6.04 3.84
CA HIS A 147 2.71 6.39 4.39
C HIS A 147 3.23 7.76 3.94
N GLY A 148 2.64 8.36 2.91
CA GLY A 148 2.92 9.72 2.47
C GLY A 148 2.29 10.80 3.34
N PHE A 149 1.40 10.42 4.26
CA PHE A 149 0.65 11.34 5.11
C PHE A 149 0.89 11.09 6.60
N THR A 150 0.51 12.05 7.44
CA THR A 150 0.23 11.80 8.85
C THR A 150 -0.93 10.80 9.00
N SER A 151 -1.05 10.19 10.18
CA SER A 151 -1.99 9.09 10.40
C SER A 151 -3.43 9.46 10.07
N ARG A 152 -4.14 8.54 9.42
CA ARG A 152 -5.54 8.66 9.00
C ARG A 152 -6.52 7.93 9.93
N LEU A 153 -6.06 7.46 11.09
CA LEU A 153 -6.90 6.77 12.07
C LEU A 153 -7.98 7.71 12.64
N ALA A 154 -9.11 7.14 13.06
CA ALA A 154 -10.16 7.89 13.72
C ALA A 154 -9.63 8.73 14.90
N ASN A 155 -10.15 9.95 15.05
CA ASN A 155 -9.78 10.95 16.06
C ASN A 155 -8.43 11.66 15.86
N ASN A 156 -7.69 11.37 14.79
CA ASN A 156 -6.53 12.20 14.41
C ASN A 156 -6.96 13.46 13.63
N PRO A 157 -6.11 14.50 13.59
CA PRO A 157 -6.30 15.62 12.69
C PRO A 157 -6.38 15.18 11.22
N GLU A 158 -6.88 16.07 10.37
CA GLU A 158 -6.82 15.88 8.92
C GLU A 158 -5.39 15.50 8.48
N PRO A 159 -5.23 14.50 7.61
CA PRO A 159 -3.93 14.00 7.22
C PRO A 159 -3.18 15.02 6.37
N GLU A 160 -1.99 15.41 6.81
CA GLU A 160 -1.07 16.28 6.08
C GLU A 160 0.03 15.44 5.41
N PRO A 161 0.55 15.85 4.24
CA PRO A 161 1.75 15.25 3.68
C PRO A 161 2.92 15.25 4.69
N ILE A 162 3.66 14.15 4.75
CA ILE A 162 4.87 14.09 5.56
C ILE A 162 5.92 15.07 5.02
N ARG A 163 6.80 15.53 5.91
CA ARG A 163 7.82 16.54 5.62
C ARG A 163 9.21 15.92 5.65
N ASP A 164 10.11 16.40 4.80
CA ASP A 164 11.52 16.02 4.83
C ASP A 164 12.24 16.77 5.97
N ASN A 165 11.96 16.35 7.21
CA ASN A 165 12.50 16.97 8.42
C ASN A 165 12.90 15.91 9.47
N LYS A 166 13.57 16.34 10.54
CA LYS A 166 14.06 15.43 11.57
C LYS A 166 12.96 14.65 12.30
N SER A 167 11.78 15.22 12.49
CA SER A 167 10.67 14.56 13.20
C SER A 167 10.03 13.43 12.39
N GLU A 168 10.11 13.49 11.06
CA GLU A 168 9.49 12.51 10.16
C GLU A 168 10.51 11.76 9.28
N ALA A 169 11.79 11.89 9.62
CA ALA A 169 12.90 11.25 8.91
C ALA A 169 12.71 9.72 8.77
N TYR A 170 12.09 9.06 9.76
CA TYR A 170 11.80 7.63 9.66
C TYR A 170 10.72 7.33 8.61
N LYS A 171 9.65 8.14 8.52
CA LYS A 171 8.63 7.97 7.48
C LYS A 171 9.23 8.19 6.10
N MET A 172 10.07 9.22 5.96
CA MET A 172 10.79 9.53 4.73
C MET A 172 11.72 8.38 4.31
N LEU A 173 12.50 7.85 5.25
CA LEU A 173 13.35 6.67 5.04
C LEU A 173 12.53 5.44 4.61
N GLY A 174 11.32 5.28 5.16
CA GLY A 174 10.37 4.25 4.76
C GLY A 174 9.94 4.37 3.30
N LEU A 175 9.56 5.57 2.86
CA LEU A 175 9.18 5.82 1.46
C LEU A 175 10.36 5.69 0.50
N ASP A 176 11.53 6.24 0.86
CA ASP A 176 12.75 6.09 0.05
C ASP A 176 13.07 4.61 -0.19
N GLY A 177 12.95 3.78 0.85
CA GLY A 177 13.18 2.34 0.73
C GLY A 177 12.22 1.63 -0.21
N LEU A 178 10.94 2.00 -0.23
CA LEU A 178 9.92 1.28 -1.01
C LEU A 178 9.64 1.87 -2.40
N LEU A 179 10.04 3.11 -2.64
CA LEU A 179 9.78 3.80 -3.91
C LEU A 179 11.04 4.08 -4.72
N ILE A 180 12.21 4.24 -4.07
CA ILE A 180 13.42 4.75 -4.72
C ILE A 180 14.56 3.72 -4.68
N SER A 181 14.84 3.15 -3.51
CA SER A 181 15.99 2.26 -3.30
C SER A 181 15.93 1.03 -4.21
N PRO A 182 16.91 0.81 -5.11
CA PRO A 182 16.90 -0.36 -6.00
C PRO A 182 16.90 -1.70 -5.25
N ALA A 183 17.42 -1.73 -4.01
CA ALA A 183 17.51 -2.94 -3.21
C ALA A 183 16.16 -3.37 -2.61
N THR A 184 15.23 -2.43 -2.43
CA THR A 184 14.01 -2.66 -1.64
C THR A 184 12.74 -2.06 -2.23
N LYS A 185 12.85 -1.35 -3.36
CA LYS A 185 11.70 -0.74 -4.02
C LYS A 185 10.70 -1.83 -4.40
N LEU A 186 9.44 -1.52 -4.18
CA LEU A 186 8.35 -2.35 -4.68
C LEU A 186 8.37 -2.27 -6.21
N VAL A 187 8.28 -3.43 -6.84
CA VAL A 187 8.16 -3.52 -8.30
C VAL A 187 6.68 -3.68 -8.64
N ASP A 188 6.22 -2.85 -9.55
CA ASP A 188 4.99 -3.01 -10.31
C ASP A 188 5.22 -4.06 -11.41
#